data_AF-A0A0T6BI70-F1
#
_entry.id   AF-A0A0T6BI70-F1
#
_cell.length_a   1.000
_cell.length_b   1.000
_cell.length_c   1.000
_cell.angle_alpha   90.00
_cell.angle_beta   90.00
_cell.angle_gamma   90.00
#
_symmetry.space_group_name_H-M   'P 1'
#
loop_
_entity.id
_entity.type
_entity.pdbx_description
1 polymer ?
#
loop_
_entity_poly.entity_id
_entity_poly.type
_entity_poly.pdbx_seq_one_letter_code
_entity_poly.pdbx_strand_id
1 'polypeptide(L)'
;MGIMVTPLNTDKRDIIVDELNNNEDFALLLAEVTKYQDVTEAEKTDSFEFTFLFPEQEKEVKKEALFVTLNDETIFEAVRESCGKLRIKAHYSAIQENGEKVTRQAIVSDRSVVNELEIPFDERYFQFVEHLKHPTGAEEISAEDVSTQAWYEGCLVFGDPATGFHYYKWCGAKCGSGTPINALDRCCRAHDYCWANFGKGDDECDMNLYHCASKTSDPGWYMVATFGYECATSGLFGVC
;
A
#
# COMPACT_ATOMS: atom_id res chain seq x y z
N MET A 1 16.92 1.97 0.38
CA MET A 1 15.60 2.60 0.58
C MET A 1 14.70 1.57 1.19
N GLY A 2 13.78 1.93 2.08
CA GLY A 2 13.04 0.91 2.81
C GLY A 2 11.94 1.39 3.75
N ILE A 3 11.05 0.48 4.12
CA ILE A 3 9.82 0.78 4.86
C ILE A 3 9.81 0.00 6.16
N MET A 4 9.48 0.67 7.25
CA MET A 4 9.08 0.05 8.51
C MET A 4 7.60 0.34 8.74
N VAL A 5 6.87 -0.66 9.22
CA VAL A 5 5.44 -0.52 9.55
C VAL A 5 5.26 -0.87 11.01
N THR A 6 4.71 0.07 11.78
CA THR A 6 4.43 -0.13 13.20
C THR A 6 3.00 0.31 13.52
N PRO A 7 2.31 -0.32 14.48
CA PRO A 7 1.00 0.16 14.91
C PRO A 7 1.05 1.62 15.35
N LEU A 8 0.06 2.41 14.94
CA LEU A 8 -0.08 3.80 15.38
C LEU A 8 -0.54 3.85 16.84
N ASN A 9 -0.10 4.85 17.60
CA ASN A 9 -0.61 5.03 18.97
C ASN A 9 -2.08 5.47 18.97
N THR A 10 -2.78 5.22 20.08
CA THR A 10 -4.22 5.46 20.21
C THR A 10 -4.60 6.93 19.97
N ASP A 11 -3.84 7.87 20.53
CA ASP A 11 -4.15 9.31 20.41
C ASP A 11 -4.10 9.79 18.95
N LYS A 12 -3.07 9.39 18.19
CA LYS A 12 -2.93 9.72 16.77
C LYS A 12 -4.00 9.02 15.92
N ARG A 13 -4.33 7.76 16.26
CA ARG A 13 -5.40 7.02 15.59
C ARG A 13 -6.73 7.76 15.73
N ASP A 14 -7.09 8.15 16.94
CA ASP A 14 -8.37 8.79 17.21
C ASP A 14 -8.48 10.15 16.47
N ILE A 15 -7.38 10.90 16.37
CA ILE A 15 -7.32 12.12 15.55
C ILE A 15 -7.62 11.83 14.07
N ILE A 16 -6.99 10.81 13.47
CA ILE A 16 -7.21 10.48 12.05
C ILE A 16 -8.64 9.97 11.82
N VAL A 17 -9.19 9.20 12.77
CA VAL A 17 -10.60 8.75 12.72
C VAL A 17 -11.55 9.95 12.71
N ASP A 18 -11.35 10.92 13.60
CA ASP A 18 -12.16 12.13 13.66
C ASP A 18 -12.04 12.95 12.37
N GLU A 19 -10.82 13.13 11.84
CA GLU A 19 -10.60 13.82 10.58
C GLU A 19 -11.27 13.11 9.39
N LEU A 20 -11.17 11.78 9.33
CA LEU A 20 -11.78 10.97 8.27
C LEU A 20 -13.32 11.10 8.30
N ASN A 21 -13.93 10.97 9.48
CA ASN A 21 -15.38 11.05 9.65
C ASN A 21 -15.96 12.42 9.28
N ASN A 22 -15.16 13.48 9.36
CA ASN A 22 -15.54 14.84 8.97
C ASN A 22 -15.10 15.22 7.55
N ASN A 23 -14.55 14.28 6.76
CA ASN A 23 -14.01 14.54 5.44
C ASN A 23 -15.07 14.37 4.32
N GLU A 24 -15.22 15.38 3.47
CA GLU A 24 -16.15 15.33 2.33
C GLU A 24 -15.78 14.24 1.30
N ASP A 25 -14.49 13.99 1.06
CA ASP A 25 -14.03 12.97 0.13
C ASP A 25 -14.41 11.57 0.63
N PHE A 26 -14.34 11.35 1.95
CA PHE A 26 -14.80 10.09 2.57
C PHE A 26 -16.31 9.90 2.37
N ALA A 27 -17.11 10.94 2.62
CA ALA A 27 -18.56 10.87 2.43
C ALA A 27 -18.95 10.55 0.98
N LEU A 28 -18.26 11.15 0.00
CA LEU A 28 -18.46 10.86 -1.43
C LEU A 28 -18.10 9.42 -1.79
N LEU A 29 -16.97 8.92 -1.30
CA LEU A 29 -16.55 7.55 -1.54
C LEU A 29 -17.48 6.53 -0.88
N LEU A 30 -17.93 6.80 0.35
CA LEU A 30 -18.90 5.94 1.04
C LEU A 30 -20.24 5.88 0.27
N ALA A 31 -20.72 7.01 -0.24
CA ALA A 31 -21.90 7.06 -1.09
C ALA A 31 -21.73 6.31 -2.44
N GLU A 32 -20.51 6.22 -2.97
CA GLU A 32 -20.22 5.39 -4.15
C GLU A 32 -20.21 3.91 -3.80
N VAL A 33 -19.46 3.51 -2.77
CA VAL A 33 -19.29 2.12 -2.34
C VAL A 33 -20.64 1.49 -2.00
N THR A 34 -21.51 2.22 -1.31
CA THR A 34 -22.86 1.76 -0.92
C THR A 34 -23.82 1.49 -2.08
N LYS A 35 -23.46 1.86 -3.33
CA LYS A 35 -24.20 1.44 -4.53
C LYS A 35 -23.96 -0.03 -4.87
N TYR A 36 -22.84 -0.59 -4.41
CA TYR A 36 -22.35 -1.92 -4.79
C TYR A 36 -22.22 -2.87 -3.61
N GLN A 37 -21.98 -2.33 -2.41
CA GLN A 37 -21.75 -3.07 -1.19
C GLN A 37 -22.82 -2.72 -0.15
N ASP A 38 -23.39 -3.74 0.50
CA ASP A 38 -24.31 -3.55 1.62
C ASP A 38 -23.50 -3.38 2.91
N VAL A 39 -23.06 -2.14 3.14
CA VAL A 39 -22.19 -1.76 4.26
C VAL A 39 -22.79 -0.60 5.02
N THR A 40 -22.80 -0.70 6.36
CA THR A 40 -23.44 0.28 7.24
C THR A 40 -22.54 0.73 8.39
N GLU A 41 -21.66 -0.15 8.87
CA GLU A 41 -20.75 0.12 9.99
C GLU A 41 -19.38 -0.50 9.72
N ALA A 42 -18.35 0.01 10.41
CA ALA A 42 -17.00 -0.55 10.32
C ALA A 42 -16.89 -1.82 11.17
N GLU A 43 -16.44 -2.91 10.56
CA GLU A 43 -16.11 -4.14 11.28
C GLU A 43 -14.78 -4.02 12.03
N LYS A 44 -13.82 -3.33 11.42
CA LYS A 44 -12.46 -3.21 11.95
C LYS A 44 -11.81 -1.90 11.55
N THR A 45 -10.96 -1.40 12.43
CA THR A 45 -10.12 -0.24 12.16
C THR A 45 -8.69 -0.55 12.58
N ASP A 46 -7.78 -0.56 11.61
CA ASP A 46 -6.36 -0.77 11.81
C ASP A 46 -5.61 0.51 11.46
N SER A 47 -4.54 0.81 12.20
CA SER A 47 -3.78 2.06 12.00
C SER A 47 -2.29 1.82 12.15
N PHE A 48 -1.50 2.39 11.26
CA PHE A 48 -0.06 2.19 11.18
C PHE A 48 0.69 3.49 10.96
N GLU A 49 1.91 3.56 11.49
CA GLU A 49 2.93 4.53 11.07
C GLU A 49 3.87 3.82 10.09
N PHE A 50 3.94 4.35 8.87
CA PHE A 50 4.91 3.94 7.85
C PHE A 50 6.13 4.84 7.95
N THR A 51 7.30 4.23 8.12
CA THR A 51 8.58 4.92 8.12
C THR A 51 9.37 4.56 6.88
N PHE A 52 9.44 5.47 5.92
CA PHE A 52 10.25 5.35 4.71
C PHE A 52 11.63 5.93 4.99
N LEU A 53 12.69 5.15 4.84
CA LEU A 53 14.06 5.68 4.94
C LEU A 53 14.79 5.65 3.60
N PHE A 54 15.64 6.65 3.45
CA PHE A 54 16.42 6.93 2.26
C PHE A 54 17.88 7.10 2.69
N PRO A 55 18.63 5.98 2.84
CA PRO A 55 19.96 5.99 3.45
C PRO A 55 20.97 6.77 2.62
N GLU A 56 20.85 6.71 1.29
CA GLU A 56 21.69 7.48 0.38
C GLU A 56 21.54 9.01 0.58
N GLN A 57 20.46 9.44 1.25
CA GLN A 57 20.11 10.84 1.51
C GLN A 57 20.03 11.17 3.01
N GLU A 58 20.33 10.21 3.89
CA GLU A 58 20.15 10.33 5.35
C GLU A 58 18.77 10.87 5.76
N LYS A 59 17.73 10.54 4.99
CA LYS A 59 16.37 11.07 5.17
C LYS A 59 15.42 9.98 5.64
N GLU A 60 14.49 10.38 6.50
CA GLU A 60 13.34 9.58 6.91
C GLU A 60 12.05 10.36 6.66
N VAL A 61 11.03 9.68 6.15
CA VAL A 61 9.68 10.22 5.95
C VAL A 61 8.72 9.30 6.71
N LYS A 62 7.90 9.90 7.57
CA LYS A 62 6.86 9.20 8.32
C LYS A 62 5.50 9.54 7.75
N LYS A 63 4.65 8.53 7.60
CA LYS A 63 3.25 8.68 7.18
C LYS A 63 2.36 7.94 8.17
N GLU A 64 1.25 8.56 8.51
CA GLU A 64 0.24 7.94 9.37
C GLU A 64 -0.88 7.44 8.47
N ALA A 65 -1.29 6.19 8.65
CA ALA A 65 -2.31 5.54 7.84
C ALA A 65 -3.38 4.92 8.72
N LEU A 66 -4.62 5.05 8.29
CA LEU A 66 -5.81 4.42 8.87
C LEU A 66 -6.47 3.57 7.80
N PHE A 67 -6.84 2.35 8.17
CA PHE A 67 -7.59 1.41 7.33
C PHE A 67 -8.90 1.07 8.03
N VAL A 68 -10.01 1.39 7.40
CA VAL A 68 -11.36 1.09 7.90
C VAL A 68 -11.95 -0.02 7.04
N THR A 69 -12.02 -1.22 7.59
CA THR A 69 -12.63 -2.39 6.94
C THR A 69 -14.11 -2.42 7.29
N LEU A 70 -14.97 -2.37 6.27
CA LEU A 70 -16.41 -2.47 6.44
C LEU A 70 -16.92 -3.91 6.27
N ASN A 71 -16.24 -4.71 5.44
CA ASN A 71 -16.42 -6.15 5.26
C ASN A 71 -15.19 -6.74 4.55
N ASP A 72 -15.19 -8.03 4.26
CA ASP A 72 -14.09 -8.76 3.58
C ASP A 72 -13.72 -8.22 2.18
N GLU A 73 -14.55 -7.35 1.58
CA GLU A 73 -14.37 -6.84 0.22
C GLU A 73 -14.47 -5.32 0.15
N THR A 74 -14.34 -4.61 1.28
CA THR A 74 -14.47 -3.15 1.38
C THR A 74 -13.54 -2.58 2.43
N ILE A 75 -12.55 -1.81 2.00
CA ILE A 75 -11.56 -1.15 2.85
C ILE A 75 -11.40 0.30 2.42
N PHE A 76 -11.48 1.23 3.37
CA PHE A 76 -11.07 2.62 3.17
C PHE A 76 -9.65 2.81 3.70
N GLU A 77 -8.76 3.28 2.83
CA GLU A 77 -7.42 3.73 3.17
C GLU A 77 -7.46 5.26 3.35
N ALA A 78 -6.94 5.75 4.47
CA ALA A 78 -6.71 7.17 4.70
C ALA A 78 -5.25 7.38 5.14
N VAL A 79 -4.46 8.05 4.31
CA VAL A 79 -3.04 8.32 4.57
C VAL A 79 -2.82 9.82 4.74
N ARG A 80 -2.17 10.22 5.83
CA ARG A 80 -1.78 11.61 6.07
C ARG A 80 -0.58 11.97 5.19
N GLU A 81 -0.81 12.90 4.27
CA GLU A 81 0.21 13.45 3.39
C GLU A 81 1.06 14.50 4.10
N SER A 82 2.20 14.87 3.50
CA SER A 82 3.18 15.79 4.10
C SER A 82 2.62 17.19 4.40
N CYS A 83 1.57 17.62 3.69
CA CYS A 83 0.84 18.88 3.92
C CYS A 83 -0.23 18.77 5.02
N GLY A 84 -0.36 17.62 5.67
CA GLY A 84 -1.36 17.34 6.71
C GLY A 84 -2.72 16.89 6.18
N LYS A 85 -2.99 17.02 4.88
CA LYS A 85 -4.23 16.53 4.26
C LYS A 85 -4.29 15.00 4.28
N LEU A 86 -5.48 14.43 4.50
CA LEU A 86 -5.73 13.01 4.28
C LEU A 86 -5.96 12.74 2.79
N ARG A 87 -5.14 11.87 2.20
CA ARG A 87 -5.46 11.18 0.94
C ARG A 87 -6.32 9.98 1.28
N ILE A 88 -7.52 9.92 0.69
CA ILE A 88 -8.50 8.88 0.99
C ILE A 88 -8.76 8.07 -0.28
N LYS A 89 -8.74 6.74 -0.14
CA LYS A 89 -8.99 5.78 -1.22
C LYS A 89 -9.95 4.72 -0.72
N ALA A 90 -10.90 4.34 -1.55
CA ALA A 90 -11.79 3.21 -1.31
C ALA A 90 -11.36 2.02 -2.17
N HIS A 91 -11.15 0.88 -1.52
CA HIS A 91 -10.95 -0.42 -2.13
C HIS A 91 -12.24 -1.21 -1.95
N TYR A 92 -12.89 -1.61 -3.04
CA TYR A 92 -14.14 -2.35 -2.93
C TYR A 92 -14.39 -3.26 -4.12
N SER A 93 -15.15 -4.34 -3.92
CA SER A 93 -15.63 -5.13 -5.06
C SER A 93 -16.92 -4.52 -5.65
N ALA A 94 -17.16 -4.76 -6.93
CA ALA A 94 -18.39 -4.33 -7.60
C ALA A 94 -18.82 -5.38 -8.63
N ILE A 95 -20.13 -5.60 -8.75
CA ILE A 95 -20.71 -6.40 -9.84
C ILE A 95 -21.06 -5.45 -10.98
N GLN A 96 -20.45 -5.66 -12.13
CA GLN A 96 -20.70 -4.90 -13.36
C GLN A 96 -22.06 -5.26 -13.99
N GLU A 97 -22.53 -4.45 -14.94
CA GLU A 97 -23.78 -4.71 -15.68
C GLU A 97 -23.78 -6.05 -16.42
N ASN A 98 -22.60 -6.52 -16.85
CA ASN A 98 -22.42 -7.82 -17.51
C ASN A 98 -22.42 -9.01 -16.50
N GLY A 99 -22.56 -8.73 -15.19
CA GLY A 99 -22.52 -9.73 -14.12
C GLY A 99 -21.11 -10.10 -13.64
N GLU A 100 -20.05 -9.54 -14.23
CA GLU A 100 -18.67 -9.79 -13.82
C GLU A 100 -18.36 -9.04 -12.52
N LYS A 101 -17.72 -9.72 -11.58
CA LYS A 101 -17.25 -9.11 -10.34
C LYS A 101 -15.82 -8.59 -10.54
N VAL A 102 -15.61 -7.33 -10.16
CA VAL A 102 -14.31 -6.64 -10.25
C VAL A 102 -13.90 -6.09 -8.89
N THR A 103 -12.61 -5.82 -8.73
CA THR A 103 -12.05 -5.01 -7.64
C THR A 103 -11.78 -3.61 -8.17
N ARG A 104 -12.20 -2.58 -7.42
CA ARG A 104 -11.99 -1.17 -7.73
C ARG A 104 -11.14 -0.47 -6.68
N GLN A 105 -10.32 0.47 -7.15
CA GLN A 105 -9.75 1.53 -6.32
C GLN A 105 -10.37 2.85 -6.76
N ALA A 106 -11.04 3.54 -5.85
CA ALA A 106 -11.68 4.82 -6.10
C ALA A 106 -11.09 5.93 -5.24
N ILE A 107 -10.95 7.10 -5.84
CA ILE A 107 -10.51 8.34 -5.19
C ILE A 107 -11.50 9.45 -5.52
N VAL A 108 -11.43 10.57 -4.80
CA VAL A 108 -12.13 11.80 -5.19
C VAL A 108 -11.16 12.70 -5.94
N SER A 109 -11.53 13.09 -7.15
CA SER A 109 -10.82 14.07 -7.98
C SER A 109 -11.83 15.08 -8.53
N ASP A 110 -11.51 16.36 -8.42
CA ASP A 110 -12.39 17.47 -8.84
C ASP A 110 -13.84 17.35 -8.31
N ARG A 111 -13.99 16.96 -7.03
CA ARG A 111 -15.27 16.72 -6.34
C ARG A 111 -16.13 15.60 -6.95
N SER A 112 -15.51 14.71 -7.71
CA SER A 112 -16.16 13.56 -8.32
C SER A 112 -15.40 12.27 -7.97
N VAL A 113 -16.14 11.17 -7.84
CA VAL A 113 -15.52 9.86 -7.61
C VAL A 113 -14.97 9.33 -8.92
N VAL A 114 -13.71 8.92 -8.92
CA VAL A 114 -13.00 8.36 -10.07
C VAL A 114 -12.43 7.00 -9.66
N ASN A 115 -12.71 5.97 -10.47
CA ASN A 115 -12.05 4.67 -10.34
C ASN A 115 -10.67 4.76 -11.00
N GLU A 116 -9.61 4.91 -10.21
CA GLU A 116 -8.23 4.90 -10.70
C GLU A 116 -7.75 3.50 -11.07
N LEU A 117 -8.42 2.46 -10.55
CA LEU A 117 -8.16 1.08 -10.91
C LEU A 117 -9.46 0.26 -10.98
N GLU A 118 -9.54 -0.59 -11.99
CA GLU A 118 -10.49 -1.69 -12.08
C GLU A 118 -9.74 -2.94 -12.58
N ILE A 119 -9.82 -4.04 -11.83
CA ILE A 119 -9.18 -5.32 -12.15
C ILE A 119 -10.15 -6.48 -11.89
N PRO A 120 -9.93 -7.67 -12.48
CA PRO A 120 -10.71 -8.85 -12.14
C PRO A 120 -10.70 -9.10 -10.62
N PHE A 121 -11.85 -9.48 -10.08
CA PHE A 121 -11.98 -9.72 -8.64
C PHE A 121 -11.07 -10.87 -8.18
N ASP A 122 -10.36 -10.61 -7.08
CA ASP A 122 -9.55 -11.59 -6.36
C ASP A 122 -9.70 -11.29 -4.86
N GLU A 123 -10.24 -12.25 -4.11
CA GLU A 123 -10.45 -12.11 -2.66
C GLU A 123 -9.15 -11.80 -1.90
N ARG A 124 -8.01 -12.30 -2.39
CA ARG A 124 -6.70 -12.08 -1.76
C ARG A 124 -6.27 -10.63 -1.81
N TYR A 125 -6.83 -9.84 -2.73
CA TYR A 125 -6.54 -8.43 -2.84
C TYR A 125 -6.78 -7.69 -1.52
N PHE A 126 -7.87 -8.01 -0.82
CA PHE A 126 -8.30 -7.34 0.42
C PHE A 126 -7.54 -7.80 1.68
N GLN A 127 -6.61 -8.75 1.55
CA GLN A 127 -5.83 -9.27 2.69
C GLN A 127 -4.63 -8.40 3.06
N PHE A 128 -4.37 -7.33 2.29
CA PHE A 128 -3.17 -6.51 2.45
C PHE A 128 -3.04 -5.88 3.85
N VAL A 129 -4.14 -5.53 4.50
CA VAL A 129 -4.12 -4.97 5.88
C VAL A 129 -3.64 -6.02 6.89
N GLU A 130 -3.94 -7.30 6.69
CA GLU A 130 -3.41 -8.38 7.53
C GLU A 130 -1.93 -8.63 7.22
N HIS A 131 -1.51 -8.54 5.96
CA HIS A 131 -0.09 -8.61 5.59
C HIS A 131 0.74 -7.49 6.26
N LEU A 132 0.16 -6.29 6.44
CA LEU A 132 0.80 -5.17 7.14
C LEU A 132 1.04 -5.41 8.64
N LYS A 133 0.33 -6.34 9.26
CA LYS A 133 0.52 -6.69 10.68
C LYS A 133 1.68 -7.64 10.91
N HIS A 134 2.13 -8.30 9.84
CA HIS A 134 3.21 -9.28 9.87
C HIS A 134 4.30 -8.95 8.83
N PRO A 135 4.88 -7.74 8.80
CA PRO A 135 5.90 -7.37 7.83
C PRO A 135 7.22 -8.06 8.24
N THR A 136 7.39 -9.32 7.85
CA THR A 136 8.53 -10.14 8.24
C THR A 136 9.54 -10.18 7.11
N GLY A 137 10.62 -9.42 7.23
CA GLY A 137 11.87 -9.73 6.55
C GLY A 137 12.42 -11.07 7.08
N ALA A 138 13.06 -11.83 6.20
CA ALA A 138 13.52 -13.20 6.36
C ALA A 138 13.90 -13.64 7.81
N GLU A 139 13.45 -14.84 8.19
CA GLU A 139 13.91 -15.58 9.37
C GLU A 139 15.43 -15.88 9.30
N GLU A 140 16.27 -14.91 9.68
CA GLU A 140 17.65 -15.08 10.15
C GLU A 140 18.02 -14.04 11.22
N ILE A 141 17.09 -13.65 12.11
CA ILE A 141 17.44 -12.79 13.26
C ILE A 141 16.89 -13.40 14.54
N SER A 142 17.81 -13.80 15.43
CA SER A 142 17.51 -14.35 16.75
C SER A 142 16.58 -13.43 17.55
N ALA A 143 15.75 -14.04 18.42
CA ALA A 143 14.70 -13.40 19.22
C ALA A 143 15.16 -12.29 20.21
N GLU A 144 16.41 -11.86 20.14
CA GLU A 144 16.99 -10.77 20.92
C GLU A 144 17.31 -9.51 20.07
N ASP A 145 17.19 -9.56 18.74
CA ASP A 145 17.53 -8.46 17.83
C ASP A 145 16.44 -8.17 16.77
N VAL A 146 15.15 -8.28 17.15
CA VAL A 146 14.04 -7.89 16.26
C VAL A 146 14.07 -6.37 16.03
N SER A 147 14.84 -5.92 15.04
CA SER A 147 14.70 -4.60 14.46
C SER A 147 13.72 -4.69 13.29
N THR A 148 12.77 -3.77 13.26
CA THR A 148 11.70 -3.65 12.26
C THR A 148 12.18 -3.17 10.88
N GLN A 149 13.46 -3.38 10.53
CA GLN A 149 14.18 -2.73 9.41
C GLN A 149 14.24 -3.54 8.09
N ALA A 150 13.18 -4.27 7.76
CA ALA A 150 13.18 -5.35 6.75
C ALA A 150 13.37 -4.97 5.25
N TRP A 151 13.65 -3.71 4.89
CA TRP A 151 13.76 -3.31 3.47
C TRP A 151 15.19 -2.95 3.01
N TYR A 152 16.16 -2.78 3.91
CA TYR A 152 17.54 -2.37 3.57
C TYR A 152 18.52 -3.52 3.39
N GLU A 153 18.20 -4.67 3.97
CA GLU A 153 19.17 -5.75 4.18
C GLU A 153 18.95 -6.96 3.29
N GLY A 154 18.19 -6.81 2.20
CA GLY A 154 18.02 -7.86 1.20
C GLY A 154 16.65 -7.86 0.57
N CYS A 155 16.30 -9.02 0.03
CA CYS A 155 15.02 -9.21 -0.65
C CYS A 155 13.88 -9.34 0.33
N LEU A 156 12.77 -8.72 -0.06
CA LEU A 156 11.58 -8.67 0.75
C LEU A 156 11.05 -10.08 0.96
N VAL A 157 10.65 -10.33 2.20
CA VAL A 157 9.86 -11.50 2.56
C VAL A 157 8.52 -10.96 3.01
N PHE A 158 7.46 -11.60 2.54
CA PHE A 158 6.11 -11.27 2.98
C PHE A 158 5.45 -12.53 3.53
N GLY A 159 4.97 -12.43 4.76
CA GLY A 159 4.15 -13.45 5.38
C GLY A 159 2.72 -13.36 4.89
N ASP A 160 2.17 -14.49 4.48
CA ASP A 160 0.77 -14.65 4.14
C ASP A 160 0.16 -15.75 5.03
N PRO A 161 -0.89 -15.45 5.81
CA PRO A 161 -1.48 -16.44 6.73
C PRO A 161 -1.97 -17.72 6.04
N ALA A 162 -2.33 -17.65 4.76
CA ALA A 162 -2.86 -18.79 4.00
C ALA A 162 -1.77 -19.59 3.29
N THR A 163 -0.68 -18.95 2.86
CA THR A 163 0.33 -19.54 1.95
C THR A 163 1.75 -19.54 2.50
N GLY A 164 1.99 -18.96 3.67
CA GLY A 164 3.30 -18.90 4.32
C GLY A 164 4.17 -17.74 3.85
N PHE A 165 5.49 -17.89 3.98
CA PHE A 165 6.45 -16.84 3.63
C PHE A 165 6.85 -16.88 2.16
N HIS A 166 6.85 -15.70 1.53
CA HIS A 166 7.23 -15.51 0.13
C HIS A 166 8.55 -14.76 0.04
N TYR A 167 9.59 -15.41 -0.46
CA TYR A 167 10.93 -14.84 -0.60
C TYR A 167 11.13 -14.25 -2.00
N TYR A 168 10.99 -12.93 -2.10
CA TYR A 168 11.11 -12.23 -3.37
C TYR A 168 12.56 -12.23 -3.85
N LYS A 169 12.76 -12.03 -5.16
CA LYS A 169 14.10 -12.02 -5.77
C LYS A 169 14.47 -10.70 -6.41
N TRP A 170 13.46 -9.87 -6.67
CA TRP A 170 13.58 -8.57 -7.30
C TRP A 170 13.06 -7.46 -6.38
N CYS A 171 12.03 -7.71 -5.57
CA CYS A 171 11.60 -6.70 -4.60
C CYS A 171 12.58 -6.61 -3.42
N GLY A 172 13.16 -5.42 -3.21
CA GLY A 172 14.02 -5.12 -2.06
C GLY A 172 15.40 -4.57 -2.45
N ALA A 173 16.12 -4.02 -1.48
CA ALA A 173 17.47 -3.53 -1.72
C ALA A 173 18.45 -4.70 -1.93
N LYS A 174 19.40 -4.54 -2.86
CA LYS A 174 20.42 -5.55 -3.20
C LYS A 174 19.83 -6.86 -3.78
N CYS A 175 18.63 -6.77 -4.33
CA CYS A 175 17.98 -7.80 -5.13
C CYS A 175 18.28 -7.60 -6.62
N GLY A 176 17.65 -8.41 -7.47
CA GLY A 176 17.71 -8.20 -8.92
C GLY A 176 18.24 -9.39 -9.72
N SER A 177 18.01 -10.62 -9.26
CA SER A 177 18.50 -11.81 -9.96
C SER A 177 17.56 -13.01 -9.90
N GLY A 178 17.62 -13.88 -10.91
CA GLY A 178 16.82 -15.10 -10.99
C GLY A 178 15.39 -14.89 -11.50
N THR A 179 14.61 -15.97 -11.54
CA THR A 179 13.24 -15.94 -12.06
C THR A 179 12.26 -15.35 -11.04
N PRO A 180 11.50 -14.28 -11.39
CA PRO A 180 10.48 -13.73 -10.52
C PRO A 180 9.49 -14.78 -10.02
N ILE A 181 9.13 -14.73 -8.74
CA ILE A 181 8.29 -15.76 -8.11
C ILE A 181 6.79 -15.59 -8.37
N ASN A 182 6.33 -14.35 -8.58
CA ASN A 182 4.91 -14.01 -8.81
C ASN A 182 4.77 -12.72 -9.64
N ALA A 183 3.57 -12.12 -9.70
CA ALA A 183 3.33 -10.91 -10.49
C ALA A 183 3.97 -9.67 -9.86
N LEU A 184 3.92 -9.55 -8.54
CA LEU A 184 4.56 -8.46 -7.83
C LEU A 184 6.09 -8.45 -8.00
N ASP A 185 6.73 -9.62 -7.94
CA ASP A 185 8.18 -9.76 -8.17
C ASP A 185 8.56 -9.39 -9.63
N ARG A 186 7.63 -9.59 -10.59
CA ARG A 186 7.81 -9.10 -11.97
C ARG A 186 7.72 -7.59 -12.07
N CYS A 187 6.87 -6.94 -11.27
CA CYS A 187 6.81 -5.47 -11.18
C CYS A 187 8.14 -4.91 -10.67
N CYS A 188 8.69 -5.47 -9.60
CA CYS A 188 9.98 -5.08 -9.06
C CYS A 188 11.12 -5.29 -10.07
N ARG A 189 11.12 -6.41 -10.81
CA ARG A 189 12.09 -6.61 -11.90
C ARG A 189 12.02 -5.53 -12.97
N ALA A 190 10.82 -5.18 -13.40
CA ALA A 190 10.63 -4.16 -14.42
C ALA A 190 11.13 -2.79 -13.92
N HIS A 191 10.90 -2.50 -12.64
CA HIS A 191 11.39 -1.30 -11.96
C HIS A 191 12.93 -1.25 -11.87
N ASP A 192 13.57 -2.35 -11.46
CA ASP A 192 15.05 -2.47 -11.46
C ASP A 192 15.64 -2.20 -12.84
N TYR A 193 15.03 -2.77 -13.90
CA TYR A 193 15.45 -2.49 -15.28
C TYR A 193 15.17 -1.06 -15.71
N CYS A 194 14.11 -0.43 -15.22
CA CYS A 194 13.81 0.98 -15.49
C CYS A 194 14.91 1.86 -14.88
N TRP A 195 15.23 1.68 -13.60
CA TRP A 195 16.32 2.41 -12.94
C TRP A 195 17.69 2.17 -13.58
N ALA A 196 17.95 0.96 -14.09
CA ALA A 196 19.19 0.67 -14.82
C ALA A 196 19.33 1.49 -16.12
N ASN A 197 18.21 1.87 -16.74
CA ASN A 197 18.20 2.63 -17.99
C ASN A 197 18.10 4.15 -17.77
N PHE A 198 17.33 4.60 -16.78
CA PHE A 198 17.00 6.02 -16.59
C PHE A 198 17.65 6.65 -15.35
N GLY A 199 18.18 5.84 -14.43
CA GLY A 199 18.76 6.28 -13.17
C GLY A 199 17.87 5.93 -11.97
N LYS A 200 18.50 5.82 -10.79
CA LYS A 200 17.79 5.61 -9.53
C LYS A 200 17.00 6.87 -9.15
N GLY A 201 15.79 6.68 -8.62
CA GLY A 201 14.91 7.77 -8.19
C GLY A 201 14.27 8.53 -9.34
N ASP A 202 14.14 7.88 -10.50
CA ASP A 202 13.33 8.39 -11.60
C ASP A 202 11.83 8.26 -11.25
N ASP A 203 11.13 9.40 -11.19
CA ASP A 203 9.73 9.47 -10.76
C ASP A 203 8.81 8.63 -11.67
N GLU A 204 9.11 8.52 -12.97
CA GLU A 204 8.31 7.73 -13.90
C GLU A 204 8.51 6.23 -13.67
N CYS A 205 9.74 5.78 -13.40
CA CYS A 205 10.01 4.40 -12.96
C CYS A 205 9.24 4.06 -11.67
N ASP A 206 9.25 4.96 -10.69
CA ASP A 206 8.60 4.74 -9.40
C ASP A 206 7.06 4.75 -9.51
N MET A 207 6.50 5.63 -10.36
CA MET A 207 5.07 5.65 -10.64
C MET A 207 4.62 4.40 -11.42
N ASN A 208 5.46 3.91 -12.34
CA ASN A 208 5.21 2.65 -13.04
C ASN A 208 5.21 1.45 -12.07
N LEU A 209 6.07 1.46 -11.05
CA LEU A 209 6.05 0.46 -9.98
C LEU A 209 4.72 0.51 -9.21
N TYR A 210 4.27 1.70 -8.81
CA TYR A 210 2.98 1.89 -8.13
C TYR A 210 1.82 1.28 -8.94
N HIS A 211 1.72 1.64 -10.22
CA HIS A 211 0.65 1.16 -11.09
C HIS A 211 0.72 -0.34 -11.36
N CYS A 212 1.91 -0.92 -11.43
CA CYS A 212 2.09 -2.36 -11.62
C CYS A 212 1.69 -3.13 -10.35
N ALA A 213 2.26 -2.75 -9.19
CA ALA A 213 2.01 -3.44 -7.93
C ALA A 213 0.55 -3.35 -7.49
N SER A 214 -0.11 -2.20 -7.72
CA SER A 214 -1.54 -1.98 -7.42
C SER A 214 -2.49 -2.93 -8.15
N LYS A 215 -2.04 -3.57 -9.23
CA LYS A 215 -2.82 -4.54 -10.03
C LYS A 215 -2.65 -5.98 -9.59
N THR A 216 -1.88 -6.21 -8.53
CA THR A 216 -1.59 -7.56 -8.02
C THR A 216 -2.29 -7.77 -6.68
N SER A 217 -2.45 -9.03 -6.32
CA SER A 217 -2.95 -9.50 -5.03
C SER A 217 -1.90 -10.33 -4.28
N ASP A 218 -0.65 -10.29 -4.76
CA ASP A 218 0.46 -11.04 -4.18
C ASP A 218 0.84 -10.44 -2.81
N PRO A 219 1.32 -11.26 -1.84
CA PRO A 219 1.67 -10.77 -0.51
C PRO A 219 2.66 -9.61 -0.57
N GLY A 220 2.32 -8.50 0.09
CA GLY A 220 3.13 -7.29 0.12
C GLY A 220 2.86 -6.28 -0.99
N TRP A 221 1.90 -6.53 -1.89
CA TRP A 221 1.61 -5.63 -3.02
C TRP A 221 1.36 -4.19 -2.58
N TYR A 222 0.60 -4.00 -1.50
CA TYR A 222 0.25 -2.66 -1.00
C TYR A 222 1.49 -1.89 -0.55
N MET A 223 2.42 -2.56 0.13
CA MET A 223 3.65 -1.91 0.61
C MET A 223 4.53 -1.48 -0.56
N VAL A 224 4.68 -2.34 -1.58
CA VAL A 224 5.44 -2.03 -2.79
C VAL A 224 4.76 -0.95 -3.64
N ALA A 225 3.43 -0.96 -3.73
CA ALA A 225 2.68 0.08 -4.42
C ALA A 225 2.86 1.43 -3.71
N THR A 226 2.62 1.47 -2.40
CA THR A 226 2.77 2.68 -1.58
C THR A 226 4.19 3.23 -1.68
N PHE A 227 5.20 2.35 -1.67
CA PHE A 227 6.59 2.74 -1.92
C PHE A 227 6.78 3.47 -3.24
N GLY A 228 6.32 2.88 -4.35
CA GLY A 228 6.44 3.50 -5.68
C GLY A 228 5.74 4.85 -5.73
N TYR A 229 4.55 4.95 -5.14
CA TYR A 229 3.79 6.20 -5.08
C TYR A 229 4.53 7.28 -4.31
N GLU A 230 5.02 6.96 -3.11
CA GLU A 230 5.72 7.92 -2.26
C GLU A 230 7.03 8.38 -2.88
N CYS A 231 7.77 7.48 -3.54
CA CYS A 231 9.00 7.86 -4.21
C CYS A 231 8.73 8.81 -5.39
N ALA A 232 7.71 8.50 -6.21
CA ALA A 232 7.34 9.29 -7.37
C ALA A 232 6.69 10.66 -7.04
N THR A 233 5.97 10.76 -5.93
CA THR A 233 5.19 11.97 -5.59
C THR A 233 5.84 12.85 -4.53
N SER A 234 6.61 12.27 -3.61
CA SER A 234 7.30 13.07 -2.59
C SER A 234 8.53 13.77 -3.14
N GLY A 235 9.06 13.33 -4.30
CA GLY A 235 10.16 13.96 -5.05
C GLY A 235 11.29 14.48 -4.16
N LEU A 236 11.61 13.85 -3.02
CA LEU A 236 12.49 14.37 -1.95
C LEU A 236 12.26 15.83 -1.46
N PHE A 237 11.37 16.60 -2.07
CA PHE A 237 11.23 18.06 -2.02
C PHE A 237 9.79 18.52 -2.26
N GLY A 238 8.77 17.67 -2.10
CA GLY A 238 7.37 18.08 -2.19
C GLY A 238 7.07 19.30 -1.29
N VAL A 239 6.96 20.46 -1.93
CA VAL A 239 6.50 21.74 -1.36
C VAL A 239 5.00 21.60 -1.10
N CYS A 240 4.54 22.10 0.06
CA CYS A 240 3.12 22.24 0.36
C CYS A 240 2.36 23.02 -0.72
#